data_AF-A0A4Y8WPZ6-F1
#
_entry.id   AF-A0A4Y8WPZ6-F1
#
_cell.length_a   1.000
_cell.length_b   1.000
_cell.length_c   1.000
_cell.angle_alpha   90.00
_cell.angle_beta   90.00
_cell.angle_gamma   90.00
#
_symmetry.space_group_name_H-M   'P 1'
#
loop_
_entity.id
_entity.type
_entity.pdbx_description
1 polymer ?
#
loop_
_entity_poly.entity_id
_entity_poly.type
_entity_poly.pdbx_seq_one_letter_code
_entity_poly.pdbx_strand_id
1 'polypeptide(L)'
;MATKYSDFISIRQTRPAYNIGNESDGEWKNFIPNEQFNSILQKVIRSVYCNDQDAHKSFWIDGTYGTGKSHAVAVIKHLLCDDVNKIRDYIDEEYKESRFNDLREALYDLRSNKKKRLFPVNMYAGQNIAQRADLSHELQRAIKVALKEAGIDQFYVKTDFDNYAEQVEKNPDHWSIVISKNHELSAYTPNVDVLVRKLREADTNILTLAKQAISQQGLGVRLQRKNLCDWFFEVQDELAKHTEYSGLLIIWDEFTDLMRSDIGPSLLVDLQEITERAMEMNNNSYFFFISHPSALDRLDAQEREKTKGRYH
;
A
#
# COMPACT_ATOMS: atom_id res chain seq x y z
N MET A 1 2.60 -3.14 -49.99
CA MET A 1 3.10 -1.86 -49.45
C MET A 1 1.98 -1.25 -48.63
N ALA A 2 2.22 -0.96 -47.34
CA ALA A 2 1.29 -0.25 -46.48
C ALA A 2 1.02 1.14 -47.07
N THR A 3 -0.24 1.53 -47.21
CA THR A 3 -0.66 2.75 -47.95
C THR A 3 -1.60 3.64 -47.16
N LYS A 4 -2.05 3.23 -45.98
CA LYS A 4 -2.94 4.02 -45.12
C LYS A 4 -2.31 4.31 -43.76
N TYR A 5 -2.65 5.45 -43.16
CA TYR A 5 -2.21 5.80 -41.79
C TYR A 5 -2.58 4.72 -40.75
N SER A 6 -3.70 4.01 -40.94
CA SER A 6 -4.12 2.87 -40.12
C SER A 6 -3.17 1.67 -40.18
N ASP A 7 -2.33 1.59 -41.22
CA ASP A 7 -1.34 0.51 -41.38
C ASP A 7 -0.07 0.79 -40.56
N PHE A 8 0.11 2.03 -40.08
CA PHE A 8 1.24 2.49 -39.27
C PHE A 8 0.85 2.88 -37.84
N ILE A 9 -0.43 3.16 -37.59
CA ILE A 9 -0.95 3.63 -36.31
C ILE A 9 -1.95 2.59 -35.77
N SER A 10 -1.52 1.81 -34.78
CA SER A 10 -2.41 0.97 -33.98
C SER A 10 -2.85 1.73 -32.74
N ILE A 11 -4.15 1.97 -32.60
CA ILE A 11 -4.72 2.51 -31.35
C ILE A 11 -4.82 1.34 -30.37
N ARG A 12 -3.99 1.33 -29.33
CA ARG A 12 -4.13 0.39 -28.21
C ARG A 12 -5.45 0.73 -27.49
N GLN A 13 -6.35 -0.26 -27.35
CA GLN A 13 -7.61 -0.04 -26.63
C GLN A 13 -7.31 0.18 -25.15
N THR A 14 -7.69 1.35 -24.62
CA THR A 14 -7.52 1.70 -23.20
C THR A 14 -8.87 1.98 -22.55
N ARG A 15 -9.02 1.62 -21.28
CA ARG A 15 -10.22 1.96 -20.50
C ARG A 15 -10.17 3.43 -20.06
N PRO A 16 -11.34 4.11 -19.91
CA PRO A 16 -11.38 5.51 -19.48
C PRO A 16 -10.88 5.75 -18.05
N ALA A 17 -11.00 4.75 -17.18
CA ALA A 17 -10.55 4.80 -15.79
C ALA A 17 -9.79 3.52 -15.44
N TYR A 18 -8.58 3.69 -14.88
CA TYR A 18 -7.69 2.60 -14.50
C TYR A 18 -7.77 2.38 -12.99
N ASN A 19 -8.06 1.16 -12.56
CA ASN A 19 -8.09 0.79 -11.14
C ASN A 19 -7.00 -0.25 -10.87
N ILE A 20 -6.02 0.10 -10.05
CA ILE A 20 -4.85 -0.73 -9.72
C ILE A 20 -5.26 -2.05 -9.03
N GLY A 21 -6.41 -2.06 -8.33
CA GLY A 21 -6.93 -3.23 -7.65
C GLY A 21 -7.72 -4.21 -8.54
N ASN A 22 -8.27 -3.75 -9.67
CA ASN A 22 -9.15 -4.53 -10.56
C ASN A 22 -8.63 -4.56 -12.01
N GLU A 23 -7.31 -4.57 -12.17
CA GLU A 23 -6.64 -4.59 -13.47
C GLU A 23 -6.80 -5.95 -14.18
N SER A 24 -6.98 -5.94 -15.50
CA SER A 24 -6.94 -7.15 -16.34
C SER A 24 -5.49 -7.52 -16.71
N ASP A 25 -5.16 -8.81 -16.82
CA ASP A 25 -3.78 -9.23 -17.11
C ASP A 25 -3.22 -8.58 -18.40
N GLY A 26 -2.06 -7.93 -18.27
CA GLY A 26 -1.38 -7.22 -19.35
C GLY A 26 -1.91 -5.82 -19.70
N GLU A 27 -2.95 -5.31 -19.01
CA GLU A 27 -3.54 -4.00 -19.28
C GLU A 27 -2.54 -2.85 -19.04
N TRP A 28 -1.68 -2.97 -18.03
CA TRP A 28 -0.61 -2.00 -17.73
C TRP A 28 0.33 -1.77 -18.92
N LYS A 29 0.63 -2.79 -19.74
CA LYS A 29 1.56 -2.70 -20.89
C LYS A 29 1.09 -1.75 -21.98
N ASN A 30 -0.20 -1.39 -22.00
CA ASN A 30 -0.74 -0.42 -22.95
C ASN A 30 -0.33 1.02 -22.64
N PHE A 31 0.27 1.28 -21.48
CA PHE A 31 0.79 2.59 -21.13
C PHE A 31 1.90 3.01 -22.10
N ILE A 32 1.87 4.27 -22.53
CA ILE A 32 2.91 4.86 -23.38
C ILE A 32 3.71 5.84 -22.52
N PRO A 33 4.97 5.52 -22.17
CA PRO A 33 5.82 6.41 -21.39
C PRO A 33 6.03 7.77 -22.07
N ASN A 34 5.89 8.85 -21.31
CA ASN A 34 6.27 10.19 -21.72
C ASN A 34 7.47 10.68 -20.90
N GLU A 35 8.04 11.84 -21.26
CA GLU A 35 9.22 12.39 -20.57
C GLU A 35 8.97 12.63 -19.07
N GLN A 36 7.77 13.08 -18.71
CA GLN A 36 7.39 13.28 -17.31
C GLN A 36 7.39 11.97 -16.52
N PHE A 37 6.80 10.91 -17.08
CA PHE A 37 6.79 9.58 -16.49
C PHE A 37 8.21 9.03 -16.35
N ASN A 38 9.05 9.21 -17.37
CA ASN A 38 10.44 8.73 -17.33
C ASN A 38 11.25 9.45 -16.23
N SER A 39 11.01 10.75 -16.01
CA SER A 39 11.61 11.47 -14.89
C SER A 39 11.14 10.94 -13.54
N ILE A 40 9.84 10.63 -13.39
CA ILE A 40 9.29 10.00 -12.18
C ILE A 40 9.92 8.62 -11.95
N LEU A 41 9.94 7.77 -12.99
CA LEU A 41 10.52 6.43 -12.92
C LEU A 41 12.01 6.48 -12.53
N GLN A 42 12.77 7.45 -13.05
CA GLN A 42 14.16 7.63 -12.69
C GLN A 42 14.35 8.00 -11.21
N LYS A 43 13.50 8.89 -10.66
CA LYS A 43 13.51 9.21 -9.21
C LYS A 43 13.16 7.99 -8.36
N VAL A 44 12.16 7.22 -8.80
CA VAL A 44 11.74 5.99 -8.12
C VAL A 44 12.88 4.97 -8.11
N ILE A 45 13.50 4.68 -9.25
CA ILE A 45 14.64 3.76 -9.33
C ILE A 45 15.78 4.23 -8.43
N ARG A 46 16.12 5.52 -8.44
CA ARG A 46 17.18 6.07 -7.57
C ARG A 46 16.86 5.89 -6.09
N SER A 47 15.62 6.15 -5.67
CA SER A 47 15.18 5.95 -4.28
C SER A 47 15.22 4.48 -3.87
N VAL A 48 14.79 3.57 -4.76
CA VAL A 48 14.79 2.13 -4.51
C VAL A 48 16.20 1.55 -4.51
N TYR A 49 17.11 2.12 -5.28
CA TYR A 49 18.52 1.73 -5.29
C TYR A 49 19.16 1.87 -3.90
N CYS A 50 18.76 2.90 -3.13
CA CYS A 50 19.21 3.15 -1.75
C CYS A 50 20.74 3.30 -1.62
N ASN A 51 21.34 4.05 -2.54
CA ASN A 51 22.76 4.45 -2.50
C ASN A 51 22.98 5.88 -1.97
N ASP A 52 21.91 6.65 -1.82
CA ASP A 52 21.90 8.05 -1.41
C ASP A 52 20.76 8.25 -0.41
N GLN A 53 21.11 8.64 0.82
CA GLN A 53 20.14 8.81 1.91
C GLN A 53 19.11 9.88 1.59
N ASP A 54 19.53 10.98 0.94
CA ASP A 54 18.63 12.08 0.60
C ASP A 54 17.63 11.68 -0.49
N ALA A 55 18.00 10.70 -1.31
CA ALA A 55 17.13 10.15 -2.34
C ALA A 55 16.27 8.98 -1.83
N HIS A 56 16.55 8.40 -0.66
CA HIS A 56 15.83 7.23 -0.16
C HIS A 56 14.53 7.65 0.55
N LYS A 57 13.50 7.99 -0.24
CA LYS A 57 12.22 8.51 0.24
C LYS A 57 11.05 7.83 -0.43
N SER A 58 9.91 7.80 0.28
CA SER A 58 8.61 7.43 -0.27
C SER A 58 8.13 8.47 -1.31
N PHE A 59 7.09 8.13 -2.05
CA PHE A 59 6.65 8.86 -3.24
C PHE A 59 5.26 9.47 -3.03
N TRP A 60 5.06 10.69 -3.54
CA TRP A 60 3.75 11.32 -3.59
C TRP A 60 3.50 11.86 -5.01
N ILE A 61 2.54 11.26 -5.72
CA ILE A 61 2.12 11.77 -7.03
C ILE A 61 0.79 12.50 -6.93
N ASP A 62 0.77 13.76 -7.36
CA ASP A 62 -0.44 14.56 -7.47
C ASP A 62 -0.79 14.90 -8.92
N GLY A 63 -2.08 15.19 -9.17
CA GLY A 63 -2.55 15.64 -10.47
C GLY A 63 -4.06 15.55 -10.63
N THR A 64 -4.60 16.24 -11.64
CA THR A 64 -6.04 16.31 -11.88
C THR A 64 -6.63 14.94 -12.24
N TYR A 65 -7.96 14.81 -12.16
CA TYR A 65 -8.64 13.57 -12.51
C TYR A 65 -8.43 13.23 -14.00
N GLY A 66 -8.31 11.93 -14.31
CA GLY A 66 -8.18 11.46 -15.69
C GLY A 66 -6.79 11.66 -16.34
N THR A 67 -5.76 12.08 -15.59
CA THR A 67 -4.40 12.27 -16.13
C THR A 67 -3.55 11.00 -16.18
N GLY A 68 -4.14 9.83 -15.91
CA GLY A 68 -3.43 8.54 -15.98
C GLY A 68 -2.49 8.25 -14.80
N LYS A 69 -2.59 8.96 -13.67
CA LYS A 69 -1.74 8.73 -12.48
C LYS A 69 -1.77 7.28 -11.99
N SER A 70 -2.97 6.72 -11.80
CA SER A 70 -3.11 5.34 -11.33
C SER A 70 -2.53 4.33 -12.33
N HIS A 71 -2.65 4.58 -13.64
CA HIS A 71 -2.01 3.75 -14.67
C HIS A 71 -0.48 3.87 -14.62
N ALA A 72 0.06 5.08 -14.50
CA ALA A 72 1.49 5.30 -14.35
C ALA A 72 2.06 4.58 -13.09
N VAL A 73 1.37 4.69 -11.95
CA VAL A 73 1.79 4.00 -10.72
C VAL A 73 1.63 2.48 -10.85
N ALA A 74 0.64 1.99 -11.58
CA ALA A 74 0.53 0.57 -11.89
C ALA A 74 1.71 0.06 -12.74
N VAL A 75 2.17 0.82 -13.74
CA VAL A 75 3.39 0.47 -14.48
C VAL A 75 4.58 0.40 -13.53
N ILE A 76 4.79 1.41 -12.67
CA ILE A 76 5.88 1.42 -11.69
C ILE A 76 5.79 0.21 -10.75
N LYS A 77 4.59 -0.12 -10.26
CA LYS A 77 4.31 -1.32 -9.47
C LYS A 77 4.80 -2.56 -10.21
N HIS A 78 4.37 -2.79 -11.45
CA HIS A 78 4.82 -3.96 -12.22
C HIS A 78 6.35 -3.98 -12.36
N LEU A 79 6.98 -2.86 -12.73
CA LEU A 79 8.44 -2.77 -12.88
C LEU A 79 9.21 -3.09 -11.59
N LEU A 80 8.66 -2.77 -10.41
CA LEU A 80 9.30 -2.99 -9.10
C LEU A 80 8.85 -4.26 -8.37
N CYS A 81 7.74 -4.87 -8.77
CA CYS A 81 7.12 -5.96 -8.00
C CYS A 81 7.04 -7.27 -8.77
N ASP A 82 6.93 -7.25 -10.10
CA ASP A 82 6.81 -8.47 -10.90
C ASP A 82 8.16 -9.11 -11.14
N ASP A 83 8.15 -10.42 -11.39
CA ASP A 83 9.36 -11.12 -11.81
C ASP A 83 10.01 -10.43 -13.03
N VAL A 84 11.34 -10.35 -13.04
CA VAL A 84 12.09 -9.62 -14.07
C VAL A 84 11.78 -10.12 -15.49
N ASN A 85 11.43 -11.40 -15.64
CA ASN A 85 11.09 -11.96 -16.95
C ASN A 85 9.73 -11.46 -17.46
N LYS A 86 8.78 -11.13 -16.57
CA LYS A 86 7.45 -10.64 -16.97
C LYS A 86 7.45 -9.21 -17.48
N ILE A 87 8.42 -8.40 -17.02
CA ILE A 87 8.55 -6.98 -17.36
C ILE A 87 9.51 -6.73 -18.53
N ARG A 88 10.36 -7.72 -18.87
CA ARG A 88 11.40 -7.61 -19.89
C ARG A 88 10.89 -7.13 -21.24
N ASP A 89 9.81 -7.74 -21.74
CA ASP A 89 9.24 -7.39 -23.05
C ASP A 89 8.85 -5.91 -23.13
N TYR A 90 8.20 -5.40 -22.07
CA TYR A 90 7.79 -4.00 -22.00
C TYR A 90 9.00 -3.07 -21.96
N ILE A 91 10.01 -3.41 -21.15
CA ILE A 91 11.22 -2.60 -21.02
C ILE A 91 11.99 -2.55 -22.34
N ASP A 92 12.18 -3.71 -22.97
CA ASP A 92 12.98 -3.83 -24.19
C ASP A 92 12.29 -3.21 -25.42
N GLU A 93 10.95 -3.11 -25.41
CA GLU A 93 10.16 -2.42 -26.44
C GLU A 93 10.09 -0.90 -26.21
N GLU A 94 9.55 -0.46 -25.07
CA GLU A 94 9.26 0.96 -24.81
C GLU A 94 10.54 1.77 -24.51
N TYR A 95 11.59 1.13 -24.01
CA TYR A 95 12.90 1.75 -23.73
C TYR A 95 14.01 1.26 -24.68
N LYS A 96 13.64 0.91 -25.92
CA LYS A 96 14.59 0.42 -26.95
C LYS A 96 15.58 1.48 -27.42
N GLU A 97 15.15 2.73 -27.50
CA GLU A 97 15.93 3.83 -28.05
C GLU A 97 17.16 4.15 -27.20
N SER A 98 18.27 4.54 -27.84
CA SER A 98 19.56 4.77 -27.16
C SER A 98 19.51 5.83 -26.06
N ARG A 99 18.60 6.81 -26.16
CA ARG A 99 18.40 7.83 -25.12
C ARG A 99 17.90 7.28 -23.79
N PHE A 100 17.35 6.06 -23.78
CA PHE A 100 16.85 5.40 -22.58
C PHE A 100 17.78 4.31 -22.04
N ASN A 101 18.98 4.16 -22.62
CA ASN A 101 19.94 3.14 -22.19
C ASN A 101 20.23 3.21 -20.68
N ASP A 102 20.51 4.39 -20.15
CA ASP A 102 20.82 4.58 -18.73
C ASP A 102 19.66 4.14 -17.82
N LEU A 103 18.42 4.48 -18.20
CA LEU A 103 17.22 4.13 -17.43
C LEU A 103 16.96 2.62 -17.47
N ARG A 104 17.11 2.01 -18.65
CA ARG A 104 16.96 0.57 -18.86
C ARG A 104 18.02 -0.22 -18.09
N GLU A 105 19.28 0.20 -18.17
CA GLU A 105 20.38 -0.42 -17.44
C GLU A 105 20.20 -0.28 -15.93
N ALA A 106 19.82 0.90 -15.44
CA ALA A 106 19.54 1.11 -14.01
C ALA A 106 18.41 0.21 -13.50
N LEU A 107 17.35 0.02 -14.31
CA LEU A 107 16.25 -0.87 -13.95
C LEU A 107 16.71 -2.33 -13.92
N TYR A 108 17.42 -2.82 -14.95
CA TYR A 108 17.92 -4.20 -14.92
C TYR A 108 18.98 -4.44 -13.84
N ASP A 109 19.82 -3.45 -13.54
CA ASP A 109 20.79 -3.54 -12.44
C ASP A 109 20.05 -3.68 -11.09
N LEU A 110 19.01 -2.86 -10.86
CA LEU A 110 18.17 -2.93 -9.67
C LEU A 110 17.51 -4.31 -9.53
N ARG A 111 16.91 -4.81 -10.61
CA ARG A 111 16.11 -6.05 -10.62
C ARG A 111 16.95 -7.32 -10.64
N SER A 112 18.01 -7.36 -11.43
CA SER A 112 18.75 -8.59 -11.73
C SER A 112 20.04 -8.69 -10.90
N ASN A 113 20.81 -7.61 -10.80
CA ASN A 113 22.10 -7.62 -10.11
C ASN A 113 21.93 -7.40 -8.61
N LYS A 114 21.18 -6.36 -8.23
CA LYS A 114 20.87 -6.05 -6.82
C LYS A 114 19.76 -6.90 -6.24
N LYS A 115 19.00 -7.60 -7.09
CA LYS A 115 17.86 -8.46 -6.71
C LYS A 115 16.85 -7.74 -5.81
N LYS A 116 16.65 -6.44 -6.04
CA LYS A 116 15.71 -5.63 -5.26
C LYS A 116 14.31 -5.80 -5.82
N ARG A 117 13.50 -6.58 -5.11
CA ARG A 117 12.09 -6.84 -5.43
C ARG A 117 11.15 -6.43 -4.32
N LEU A 118 10.18 -5.58 -4.63
CA LEU A 118 9.23 -5.09 -3.63
C LEU A 118 7.93 -5.88 -3.69
N PHE A 119 7.31 -6.08 -2.54
CA PHE A 119 6.03 -6.75 -2.41
C PHE A 119 4.89 -5.72 -2.47
N PRO A 120 4.00 -5.80 -3.47
CA PRO A 120 2.97 -4.79 -3.66
C PRO A 120 1.82 -4.99 -2.67
N VAL A 121 1.39 -3.90 -2.03
CA VAL A 121 0.18 -3.85 -1.21
C VAL A 121 -0.65 -2.68 -1.70
N ASN A 122 -1.82 -2.97 -2.26
CA ASN A 122 -2.69 -1.92 -2.81
C ASN A 122 -3.76 -1.54 -1.78
N MET A 123 -3.91 -0.25 -1.56
CA MET A 123 -4.92 0.38 -0.70
C MET A 123 -5.72 1.38 -1.53
N TYR A 124 -7.00 1.52 -1.22
CA TYR A 124 -7.90 2.41 -1.96
C TYR A 124 -8.78 3.21 -1.01
N ALA A 125 -8.76 4.53 -1.17
CA ALA A 125 -9.56 5.49 -0.41
C ALA A 125 -9.44 5.35 1.12
N GLY A 126 -10.20 6.16 1.86
CA GLY A 126 -10.25 6.16 3.32
C GLY A 126 -11.50 5.49 3.92
N GLN A 127 -12.27 4.71 3.16
CA GLN A 127 -13.63 4.29 3.55
C GLN A 127 -13.71 3.54 4.90
N ASN A 128 -12.62 2.90 5.32
CA ASN A 128 -12.54 2.15 6.59
C ASN A 128 -11.80 2.91 7.71
N ILE A 129 -11.36 4.15 7.48
CA ILE A 129 -10.59 4.93 8.45
C ILE A 129 -11.46 6.07 8.97
N ALA A 130 -12.18 5.81 10.06
CA ALA A 130 -13.02 6.80 10.73
C ALA A 130 -12.31 7.47 11.91
N GLN A 131 -11.33 6.79 12.49
CA GLN A 131 -10.53 7.26 13.62
C GLN A 131 -9.04 7.00 13.37
N ARG A 132 -8.17 7.73 14.09
CA ARG A 132 -6.71 7.57 13.98
C ARG A 132 -6.24 6.12 14.20
N ALA A 133 -6.89 5.40 15.12
CA ALA A 133 -6.56 4.00 15.40
C ALA A 133 -6.88 3.05 14.22
N ASP A 134 -7.81 3.42 13.32
CA ASP A 134 -8.24 2.58 12.21
C ASP A 134 -7.18 2.47 11.12
N LEU A 135 -6.25 3.43 11.05
CA LEU A 135 -5.07 3.35 10.16
C LEU A 135 -4.25 2.09 10.41
N SER A 136 -3.96 1.80 11.68
CA SER A 136 -3.22 0.60 12.07
C SER A 136 -3.92 -0.66 11.59
N HIS A 137 -5.24 -0.75 11.83
CA HIS A 137 -6.02 -1.92 11.44
C HIS A 137 -6.10 -2.07 9.93
N GLU A 138 -6.30 -0.98 9.19
CA GLU A 138 -6.44 -1.02 7.74
C GLU A 138 -5.12 -1.38 7.07
N LEU A 139 -3.98 -0.84 7.54
CA LEU A 139 -2.66 -1.21 7.02
C LEU A 139 -2.32 -2.68 7.34
N GLN A 140 -2.56 -3.13 8.58
CA GLN A 140 -2.36 -4.54 8.97
C GLN A 140 -3.23 -5.48 8.13
N ARG A 141 -4.51 -5.13 7.92
CA ARG A 141 -5.43 -5.88 7.07
C ARG A 141 -4.92 -5.96 5.64
N ALA A 142 -4.58 -4.82 5.03
CA ALA A 142 -4.14 -4.76 3.64
C ALA A 142 -2.90 -5.62 3.40
N ILE A 143 -1.91 -5.54 4.30
CA ILE A 143 -0.70 -6.36 4.22
C ILE A 143 -1.03 -7.86 4.40
N LYS A 144 -1.84 -8.23 5.39
CA LYS A 144 -2.21 -9.63 5.65
C LYS A 144 -2.99 -10.24 4.48
N VAL A 145 -3.92 -9.48 3.89
CA VAL A 145 -4.67 -9.89 2.70
C VAL A 145 -3.73 -10.08 1.51
N ALA A 146 -2.86 -9.11 1.24
CA ALA A 146 -1.91 -9.20 0.13
C ALA A 146 -0.98 -10.42 0.28
N LEU A 147 -0.40 -10.65 1.46
CA LEU A 147 0.45 -11.81 1.73
C LEU A 147 -0.30 -13.13 1.49
N LYS A 148 -1.54 -13.22 1.96
CA LYS A 148 -2.40 -14.41 1.77
C LYS A 148 -2.73 -14.65 0.30
N GLU A 149 -3.09 -13.61 -0.46
CA GLU A 149 -3.38 -13.69 -1.90
C GLU A 149 -2.15 -14.09 -2.71
N ALA A 150 -0.96 -13.66 -2.29
CA ALA A 150 0.31 -14.08 -2.87
C ALA A 150 0.74 -15.51 -2.46
N GLY A 151 0.00 -16.17 -1.55
CA GLY A 151 0.37 -17.49 -1.02
C GLY A 151 1.61 -17.49 -0.14
N ILE A 152 1.93 -16.37 0.51
CA ILE A 152 3.05 -16.23 1.43
C ILE A 152 2.59 -16.59 2.84
N ASP A 153 3.00 -17.78 3.31
CA ASP A 153 2.64 -18.35 4.61
C ASP A 153 3.86 -18.81 5.43
N GLN A 154 5.09 -18.51 4.96
CA GLN A 154 6.33 -18.99 5.58
C GLN A 154 6.67 -18.29 6.90
N PHE A 155 6.08 -17.13 7.15
CA PHE A 155 6.25 -16.36 8.39
C PHE A 155 4.93 -15.76 8.84
N TYR A 156 4.87 -15.35 10.10
CA TYR A 156 3.69 -14.73 10.67
C TYR A 156 4.05 -13.67 11.68
N VAL A 157 3.62 -12.43 11.42
CA VAL A 157 3.76 -11.32 12.36
C VAL A 157 2.40 -11.01 12.96
N LYS A 158 2.32 -11.10 14.28
CA LYS A 158 1.07 -10.94 15.04
C LYS A 158 0.49 -9.54 14.88
N THR A 159 -0.77 -9.44 14.49
CA THR A 159 -1.51 -8.17 14.30
C THR A 159 -2.33 -7.80 15.54
N ASP A 160 -2.88 -6.59 15.56
CA ASP A 160 -3.84 -6.18 16.59
C ASP A 160 -5.09 -7.07 16.56
N PHE A 161 -5.54 -7.50 15.37
CA PHE A 161 -6.66 -8.43 15.25
C PHE A 161 -6.40 -9.74 15.97
N ASP A 162 -5.16 -10.25 15.91
CA ASP A 162 -4.78 -11.50 16.56
C ASP A 162 -4.68 -11.30 18.08
N ASN A 163 -4.23 -10.13 18.54
CA ASN A 163 -4.30 -9.76 19.95
C ASN A 163 -5.76 -9.74 20.47
N TYR A 164 -6.70 -9.21 19.68
CA TYR A 164 -8.13 -9.26 20.02
C TYR A 164 -8.65 -10.70 20.01
N ALA A 165 -8.34 -11.48 18.98
CA ALA A 165 -8.77 -12.87 18.87
C ALA A 165 -8.30 -13.71 20.07
N GLU A 166 -7.03 -13.58 20.47
CA GLU A 166 -6.52 -14.27 21.66
C GLU A 166 -7.19 -13.81 22.95
N GLN A 167 -7.55 -12.53 23.07
CA GLN A 167 -8.25 -12.04 24.26
C GLN A 167 -9.68 -12.59 24.33
N VAL A 168 -10.32 -12.77 23.17
CA VAL A 168 -11.61 -13.45 23.03
C VAL A 168 -11.49 -14.91 23.47
N GLU A 169 -10.49 -15.63 22.95
CA GLU A 169 -10.23 -17.04 23.30
C GLU A 169 -9.89 -17.22 24.79
N LYS A 170 -9.20 -16.26 25.41
CA LYS A 170 -8.87 -16.30 26.85
C LYS A 170 -10.07 -16.08 27.77
N ASN A 171 -11.13 -15.41 27.29
CA ASN A 171 -12.29 -15.05 28.11
C ASN A 171 -13.62 -15.37 27.38
N PRO A 172 -13.87 -16.63 27.01
CA PRO A 172 -14.99 -17.00 26.14
C PRO A 172 -16.36 -16.69 26.79
N ASP A 173 -16.53 -16.98 28.08
CA ASP A 173 -17.79 -16.72 28.79
C ASP A 173 -18.15 -15.23 28.80
N HIS A 174 -17.14 -14.38 29.04
CA HIS A 174 -17.30 -12.93 29.01
C HIS A 174 -17.75 -12.46 27.63
N TRP A 175 -17.10 -12.93 26.58
CA TRP A 175 -17.43 -12.56 25.21
C TRP A 175 -18.76 -13.12 24.73
N SER A 176 -19.19 -14.28 25.23
CA SER A 176 -20.53 -14.79 24.98
C SER A 176 -21.60 -13.84 25.52
N ILE A 177 -21.37 -13.23 26.69
CA ILE A 177 -22.27 -12.23 27.27
C ILE A 177 -22.25 -10.95 26.43
N VAL A 178 -21.07 -10.48 26.00
CA VAL A 178 -20.92 -9.30 25.13
C VAL A 178 -21.68 -9.48 23.82
N ILE A 179 -21.50 -10.62 23.16
CA ILE A 179 -22.19 -10.97 21.93
C ILE A 179 -23.71 -10.99 22.16
N SER A 180 -24.19 -11.66 23.20
CA SER A 180 -25.64 -11.78 23.46
C SER A 180 -26.33 -10.43 23.73
N LYS A 181 -25.60 -9.45 24.26
CA LYS A 181 -26.13 -8.13 24.63
C LYS A 181 -26.07 -7.12 23.49
N ASN A 182 -25.25 -7.36 22.46
CA ASN A 182 -25.11 -6.46 21.31
C ASN A 182 -25.72 -7.12 20.07
N HIS A 183 -26.95 -6.69 19.71
CA HIS A 183 -27.71 -7.25 18.59
C HIS A 183 -26.95 -7.20 17.26
N GLU A 184 -26.24 -6.10 17.00
CA GLU A 184 -25.50 -5.91 15.75
C GLU A 184 -24.31 -6.87 15.65
N LEU A 185 -23.50 -6.97 16.71
CA LEU A 185 -22.40 -7.94 16.78
C LEU A 185 -22.91 -9.38 16.67
N SER A 186 -24.00 -9.72 17.37
CA SER A 186 -24.57 -11.07 17.34
C SER A 186 -25.05 -11.50 15.95
N ALA A 187 -25.52 -10.57 15.13
CA ALA A 187 -25.99 -10.85 13.77
C ALA A 187 -24.85 -11.32 12.85
N TYR A 188 -23.64 -10.78 13.04
CA TYR A 188 -22.48 -11.14 12.23
C TYR A 188 -21.58 -12.19 12.86
N THR A 189 -21.58 -12.31 14.19
CA THR A 189 -20.80 -13.28 14.97
C THR A 189 -21.70 -13.89 16.05
N PRO A 190 -22.45 -14.97 15.75
CA PRO A 190 -23.44 -15.52 16.67
C PRO A 190 -22.82 -16.23 17.89
N ASN A 191 -21.52 -16.55 17.83
CA ASN A 191 -20.78 -17.17 18.93
C ASN A 191 -19.31 -16.73 18.92
N VAL A 192 -18.61 -17.08 20.00
CA VAL A 192 -17.21 -16.74 20.25
C VAL A 192 -16.29 -17.28 19.14
N ASP A 193 -16.51 -18.51 18.68
CA ASP A 193 -15.67 -19.12 17.63
C ASP A 193 -15.75 -18.36 16.31
N VAL A 194 -16.96 -17.92 15.92
CA VAL A 194 -17.15 -17.10 14.72
C VAL A 194 -16.50 -15.73 14.88
N LEU A 195 -16.57 -15.12 16.07
CA LEU A 195 -15.87 -13.87 16.37
C LEU A 195 -14.35 -14.02 16.22
N VAL A 196 -13.76 -15.04 16.85
CA VAL A 196 -12.32 -15.34 16.75
C VAL A 196 -11.90 -15.55 15.30
N ARG A 197 -12.66 -16.35 14.55
CA ARG A 197 -12.36 -16.62 13.14
C ARG A 197 -12.36 -15.33 12.31
N LYS A 198 -13.40 -14.51 12.42
CA LYS A 198 -13.49 -13.26 11.66
C LYS A 198 -12.41 -12.23 12.05
N LEU A 199 -12.03 -12.18 13.32
CA LEU A 199 -10.89 -11.38 13.77
C LEU A 199 -9.59 -11.88 13.13
N ARG A 200 -9.33 -13.19 13.14
CA ARG A 200 -8.13 -13.77 12.48
C ARG A 200 -8.13 -13.57 10.96
N GLU A 201 -9.30 -13.47 10.34
CA GLU A 201 -9.48 -13.10 8.93
C GLU A 201 -9.28 -11.58 8.67
N ALA A 202 -8.94 -10.80 9.69
CA ALA A 202 -8.74 -9.34 9.64
C ALA A 202 -9.97 -8.54 9.18
N ASP A 203 -11.17 -8.97 9.60
CA ASP A 203 -12.41 -8.25 9.35
C ASP A 203 -12.49 -6.97 10.21
N THR A 204 -12.29 -5.81 9.57
CA THR A 204 -12.30 -4.49 10.22
C THR A 204 -13.66 -4.12 10.79
N ASN A 205 -14.75 -4.50 10.13
CA ASN A 205 -16.11 -4.21 10.60
C ASN A 205 -16.38 -4.95 11.91
N ILE A 206 -16.01 -6.24 11.96
CA ILE A 206 -16.14 -7.04 13.18
C ILE A 206 -15.27 -6.48 14.31
N LEU A 207 -14.03 -6.08 14.02
CA LEU A 207 -13.18 -5.47 15.03
C LEU A 207 -13.79 -4.18 15.60
N THR A 208 -14.39 -3.35 14.75
CA THR A 208 -15.08 -2.12 15.17
C THR A 208 -16.30 -2.43 16.04
N LEU A 209 -17.16 -3.36 15.62
CA LEU A 209 -18.33 -3.79 16.40
C LEU A 209 -17.92 -4.40 17.74
N ALA A 210 -16.87 -5.22 17.77
CA ALA A 210 -16.35 -5.81 18.99
C ALA A 210 -15.86 -4.74 20.00
N LYS A 211 -15.14 -3.73 19.51
CA LYS A 211 -14.69 -2.58 20.34
C LYS A 211 -15.87 -1.76 20.87
N GLN A 212 -16.86 -1.48 20.04
CA GLN A 212 -18.05 -0.74 20.45
C GLN A 212 -18.84 -1.52 21.51
N ALA A 213 -19.06 -2.82 21.30
CA ALA A 213 -19.77 -3.69 22.24
C ALA A 213 -19.07 -3.75 23.61
N ILE A 214 -17.73 -3.85 23.63
CA ILE A 214 -16.94 -3.76 24.85
C ILE A 214 -17.12 -2.40 25.54
N SER A 215 -16.95 -1.31 24.77
CA SER A 215 -16.99 0.05 25.31
C SER A 215 -18.36 0.39 25.92
N GLN A 216 -19.45 -0.09 25.31
CA GLN A 216 -20.82 0.08 25.82
C GLN A 216 -21.05 -0.61 27.17
N GLN A 217 -20.25 -1.63 27.50
CA GLN A 217 -20.32 -2.29 28.80
C GLN A 217 -19.45 -1.61 29.88
N GLY A 218 -18.83 -0.45 29.57
CA GLY A 218 -17.99 0.29 30.51
C GLY A 218 -16.66 -0.39 30.84
N LEU A 219 -16.28 -1.40 30.06
CA LEU A 219 -15.10 -2.22 30.29
C LEU A 219 -14.05 -1.83 29.25
N GLY A 220 -12.96 -1.18 29.66
CA GLY A 220 -11.84 -0.92 28.75
C GLY A 220 -10.97 -2.16 28.64
N VAL A 221 -10.90 -2.81 27.48
CA VAL A 221 -9.86 -3.83 27.24
C VAL A 221 -8.54 -3.11 26.97
N ARG A 222 -7.62 -3.18 27.93
CA ARG A 222 -6.26 -2.67 27.78
C ARG A 222 -5.42 -3.68 27.01
N LEU A 223 -5.38 -3.53 25.70
CA LEU A 223 -4.53 -4.37 24.85
C LEU A 223 -3.09 -3.89 24.86
N GLN A 224 -2.16 -4.84 24.81
CA GLN A 224 -0.80 -4.56 24.38
C GLN A 224 -0.85 -4.28 22.88
N ARG A 225 -0.83 -3.00 22.50
CA ARG A 225 -0.67 -2.59 21.11
C ARG A 225 0.82 -2.47 20.84
N LYS A 226 1.33 -3.19 19.84
CA LYS A 226 2.66 -2.92 19.31
C LYS A 226 2.59 -1.60 18.53
N ASN A 227 3.67 -0.80 18.55
CA ASN A 227 3.72 0.39 17.69
C ASN A 227 3.60 -0.08 16.23
N LEU A 228 2.70 0.54 15.46
CA LEU A 228 2.46 0.23 14.04
C LEU A 228 3.76 0.30 13.23
N CYS A 229 4.61 1.29 13.51
CA CYS A 229 5.91 1.47 12.88
C CYS A 229 6.81 0.25 13.15
N ASP A 230 6.94 -0.20 14.40
CA ASP A 230 7.74 -1.40 14.74
C ASP A 230 7.19 -2.67 14.09
N TRP A 231 5.86 -2.83 14.07
CA TRP A 231 5.21 -3.97 13.44
C TRP A 231 5.45 -3.97 11.92
N PHE A 232 5.38 -2.82 11.26
CA PHE A 232 5.58 -2.69 9.82
C PHE A 232 6.98 -3.14 9.39
N PHE A 233 8.03 -2.70 10.11
CA PHE A 233 9.40 -3.11 9.80
C PHE A 233 9.72 -4.55 10.23
N GLU A 234 9.06 -5.09 11.26
CA GLU A 234 9.12 -6.52 11.53
C GLU A 234 8.57 -7.35 10.37
N VAL A 235 7.46 -6.94 9.76
CA VAL A 235 6.93 -7.60 8.55
C VAL A 235 7.92 -7.50 7.39
N GLN A 236 8.52 -6.33 7.15
CA GLN A 236 9.56 -6.18 6.14
C GLN A 236 10.72 -7.16 6.37
N ASP A 237 11.23 -7.23 7.60
CA ASP A 237 12.40 -8.03 7.94
C ASP A 237 12.10 -9.52 7.77
N GLU A 238 10.92 -9.99 8.19
CA GLU A 238 10.51 -11.38 7.99
C GLU A 238 10.24 -11.69 6.52
N LEU A 239 9.63 -10.76 5.77
CA LEU A 239 9.45 -10.89 4.33
C LEU A 239 10.80 -11.04 3.61
N ALA A 240 11.80 -10.22 3.96
CA ALA A 240 13.14 -10.26 3.37
C ALA A 240 13.94 -11.52 3.75
N LYS A 241 13.69 -12.10 4.92
CA LYS A 241 14.35 -13.36 5.34
C LYS A 241 13.75 -14.58 4.67
N HIS A 242 12.44 -14.60 4.44
CA HIS A 242 11.70 -15.80 4.04
C HIS A 242 11.30 -15.84 2.57
N THR A 243 11.44 -14.73 1.84
CA THR A 243 11.01 -14.62 0.44
C THR A 243 12.06 -13.93 -0.43
N GLU A 244 11.77 -13.79 -1.72
CA GLU A 244 12.58 -13.02 -2.67
C GLU A 244 12.35 -11.49 -2.60
N TYR A 245 11.40 -11.04 -1.77
CA TYR A 245 11.04 -9.63 -1.66
C TYR A 245 11.94 -8.93 -0.63
N SER A 246 12.56 -7.82 -1.01
CA SER A 246 13.42 -7.00 -0.14
C SER A 246 12.63 -6.10 0.81
N GLY A 247 11.37 -5.81 0.51
CA GLY A 247 10.50 -4.96 1.33
C GLY A 247 9.14 -4.71 0.69
N LEU A 248 8.34 -3.81 1.27
CA LEU A 248 6.95 -3.55 0.89
C LEU A 248 6.85 -2.32 -0.03
N LEU A 249 5.92 -2.34 -0.99
CA LEU A 249 5.48 -1.16 -1.72
C LEU A 249 3.99 -0.95 -1.44
N ILE A 250 3.69 -0.02 -0.54
CA ILE A 250 2.31 0.34 -0.19
C ILE A 250 1.82 1.39 -1.19
N ILE A 251 0.89 1.02 -2.05
CA ILE A 251 0.30 1.91 -3.05
C ILE A 251 -1.05 2.34 -2.55
N TRP A 252 -1.24 3.63 -2.33
CA TRP A 252 -2.49 4.17 -1.83
C TRP A 252 -3.14 5.07 -2.88
N ASP A 253 -4.16 4.53 -3.55
CA ASP A 253 -4.95 5.26 -4.53
C ASP A 253 -6.09 6.05 -3.86
N GLU A 254 -6.46 7.19 -4.46
CA GLU A 254 -7.43 8.15 -3.92
C GLU A 254 -7.12 8.64 -2.50
N PHE A 255 -5.83 8.89 -2.21
CA PHE A 255 -5.37 9.38 -0.92
C PHE A 255 -5.92 10.79 -0.57
N THR A 256 -6.40 11.53 -1.58
CA THR A 256 -7.04 12.85 -1.42
C THR A 256 -8.18 12.82 -0.40
N ASP A 257 -9.02 11.79 -0.45
CA ASP A 257 -10.23 11.71 0.37
C ASP A 257 -9.88 11.54 1.85
N LEU A 258 -8.83 10.76 2.13
CA LEU A 258 -8.31 10.60 3.50
C LEU A 258 -7.76 11.92 4.03
N MET A 259 -6.97 12.64 3.22
CA MET A 259 -6.40 13.92 3.62
C MET A 259 -7.46 15.02 3.83
N ARG A 260 -8.57 14.95 3.08
CA ARG A 260 -9.73 15.84 3.22
C ARG A 260 -10.68 15.44 4.34
N SER A 261 -10.41 14.38 5.09
CA SER A 261 -11.16 14.07 6.31
C SER A 261 -10.70 14.93 7.49
N ASP A 262 -11.48 14.98 8.56
CA ASP A 262 -11.13 15.77 9.76
C ASP A 262 -9.96 15.13 10.55
N ILE A 263 -9.73 13.84 10.35
CA ILE A 263 -8.61 13.10 10.93
C ILE A 263 -7.35 13.13 10.06
N GLY A 264 -7.44 13.61 8.81
CA GLY A 264 -6.36 13.61 7.81
C GLY A 264 -5.01 14.13 8.32
N PRO A 265 -4.93 15.32 8.94
CA PRO A 265 -3.67 15.84 9.48
C PRO A 265 -3.05 14.93 10.54
N SER A 266 -3.86 14.36 11.44
CA SER A 266 -3.38 13.47 12.50
C SER A 266 -2.87 12.12 11.96
N LEU A 267 -3.53 11.59 10.92
CA LEU A 267 -3.12 10.38 10.23
C LEU A 267 -1.82 10.57 9.46
N LEU A 268 -1.66 11.75 8.85
CA LEU A 268 -0.44 12.08 8.13
C LEU A 268 0.77 12.06 9.07
N VAL A 269 0.63 12.47 10.33
CA VAL A 269 1.71 12.38 11.33
C VAL A 269 2.14 10.93 11.58
N ASP A 270 1.18 10.01 11.73
CA ASP A 270 1.48 8.58 11.92
C ASP A 270 2.15 7.97 10.68
N LEU A 271 1.67 8.32 9.49
CA LEU A 271 2.31 7.89 8.23
C LEU A 271 3.70 8.48 8.07
N GLN A 272 3.91 9.72 8.50
CA GLN A 272 5.22 10.36 8.49
C GLN A 272 6.21 9.62 9.39
N GLU A 273 5.82 9.15 10.58
CA GLU A 273 6.68 8.33 11.44
C GLU A 273 7.18 7.06 10.72
N ILE A 274 6.29 6.36 10.03
CA ILE A 274 6.66 5.13 9.29
C ILE A 274 7.56 5.47 8.09
N THR A 275 7.18 6.50 7.31
CA THR A 275 7.91 6.88 6.10
C THR A 275 9.27 7.50 6.40
N GLU A 276 9.47 8.16 7.54
CA GLU A 276 10.77 8.65 8.00
C GLU A 276 11.71 7.50 8.37
N ARG A 277 11.22 6.51 9.12
CA ARG A 277 12.01 5.29 9.39
C ARG A 277 12.30 4.51 8.12
N ALA A 278 11.38 4.51 7.16
CA ALA A 278 11.62 3.93 5.84
C ALA A 278 12.76 4.60 5.05
N MET A 279 13.23 5.79 5.45
CA MET A 279 14.40 6.46 4.84
C MET A 279 15.74 5.98 5.40
N GLU A 280 15.74 5.11 6.42
CA GLU A 280 16.97 4.50 6.91
C GLU A 280 17.49 3.47 5.90
N MET A 281 18.80 3.46 5.62
CA MET A 281 19.37 2.65 4.52
C MET A 281 19.22 1.12 4.67
N ASN A 282 18.89 0.64 5.87
CA ASN A 282 18.60 -0.77 6.14
C ASN A 282 17.16 -1.15 5.77
N ASN A 283 16.29 -0.17 5.52
CA ASN A 283 14.90 -0.40 5.14
C ASN A 283 14.74 -0.36 3.62
N ASN A 284 13.77 -1.12 3.11
CA ASN A 284 13.49 -1.21 1.68
C ASN A 284 11.98 -1.21 1.42
N SER A 285 11.23 -0.54 2.29
CA SER A 285 9.79 -0.39 2.16
C SER A 285 9.43 1.05 1.81
N TYR A 286 8.39 1.24 1.00
CA TYR A 286 8.03 2.53 0.46
C TYR A 286 6.52 2.70 0.44
N PHE A 287 6.07 3.95 0.63
CA PHE A 287 4.70 4.37 0.34
C PHE A 287 4.67 5.09 -1.00
N PHE A 288 3.58 4.89 -1.74
CA PHE A 288 3.28 5.59 -2.99
C PHE A 288 1.87 6.17 -2.87
N PHE A 289 1.77 7.44 -2.49
CA PHE A 289 0.50 8.14 -2.34
C PHE A 289 0.05 8.74 -3.66
N ILE A 290 -1.18 8.45 -4.08
CA ILE A 290 -1.80 9.02 -5.29
C ILE A 290 -2.91 9.96 -4.85
N SER A 291 -2.80 11.24 -5.21
CA SER A 291 -3.80 12.24 -4.81
C SER A 291 -4.09 13.28 -5.89
N HIS A 292 -5.08 14.11 -5.63
CA HIS A 292 -5.28 15.39 -6.31
C HIS A 292 -4.40 16.47 -5.67
N PRO A 293 -4.07 17.55 -6.41
CA PRO A 293 -3.24 18.64 -5.89
C PRO A 293 -3.81 19.29 -4.62
N SER A 294 -5.12 19.22 -4.47
CA SER A 294 -5.85 19.75 -3.33
C SER A 294 -5.75 18.94 -2.04
N ALA A 295 -5.06 17.79 -2.05
CA ALA A 295 -4.95 16.92 -0.88
C ALA A 295 -4.30 17.63 0.32
N LEU A 296 -3.38 18.55 0.05
CA LEU A 296 -2.64 19.28 1.08
C LEU A 296 -3.24 20.64 1.43
N ASP A 297 -4.40 21.01 0.88
CA ASP A 297 -4.99 22.36 1.05
C ASP A 297 -5.50 22.62 2.47
N ARG A 298 -5.75 21.56 3.25
CA ARG A 298 -6.16 21.66 4.66
C ARG A 298 -4.98 21.88 5.62
N LEU A 299 -3.75 21.66 5.16
CA LEU A 299 -2.55 21.89 5.97
C LEU A 299 -2.17 23.35 5.94
N ASP A 300 -1.57 23.85 7.02
CA ASP A 300 -0.96 25.17 6.99
C ASP A 300 0.27 25.20 6.05
N ALA A 301 0.75 26.39 5.73
CA ALA A 301 1.84 26.55 4.77
C ALA A 301 3.14 25.86 5.22
N GLN A 302 3.42 25.85 6.53
CA GLN A 302 4.64 25.27 7.09
C GLN A 302 4.56 23.74 7.09
N GLU A 303 3.42 23.19 7.51
CA GLU A 303 3.13 21.75 7.48
C GLU A 303 3.13 21.20 6.06
N ARG A 304 2.57 21.96 5.10
CA ARG A 304 2.57 21.59 3.69
C ARG A 304 3.99 21.50 3.13
N GLU A 305 4.83 22.49 3.39
CA GLU A 305 6.22 22.49 2.89
C GLU A 305 7.04 21.39 3.54
N LYS A 306 6.87 21.17 4.85
CA LYS A 306 7.51 20.07 5.58
C LYS A 306 7.09 18.71 5.02
N THR A 307 5.81 18.54 4.71
CA THR A 307 5.28 17.30 4.12
C THR A 307 5.87 17.07 2.74
N LYS A 308 5.91 18.09 1.88
CA LYS A 308 6.51 17.99 0.54
C LYS A 308 7.99 17.60 0.59
N GLY A 309 8.78 18.14 1.52
CA GLY A 309 10.21 17.82 1.64
C GLY A 309 10.53 16.37 2.03
N ARG A 310 9.54 15.63 2.57
CA ARG A 310 9.67 14.24 3.01
C ARG A 310 9.41 13.21 1.91
N TYR A 311 8.84 13.61 0.78
CA TYR A 311 8.50 12.73 -0.33
C TYR A 311 9.17 13.20 -1.63
N HIS A 312 9.37 12.27 -2.58
CA HIS A 312 9.62 12.60 -3.99
C HIS A 312 8.34 12.93 -4.72
#